data_AF-A0A9D9YDS5-F1
#
_entry.id   AF-A0A9D9YDS5-F1
#
_cell.length_a   1.000
_cell.length_b   1.000
_cell.length_c   1.000
_cell.angle_alpha   90.00
_cell.angle_beta   90.00
_cell.angle_gamma   90.00
#
_symmetry.space_group_name_H-M   'P 1'
#
loop_
_entity.id
_entity.type
_entity.pdbx_description
1 polymer ?
#
loop_
_entity_poly.entity_id
_entity_poly.type
_entity_poly.pdbx_seq_one_letter_code
_entity_poly.pdbx_strand_id
1 'polypeptide(L)'
;MIIIILNGSLTGDDTMHLRFLCHSHRSLIEQSSSRALGVWDLSQQKALLFQQRGEPEKAIVAAGGALEAAEVLLTLHGQAAAADLSRFTDAACLTLRLLRGLRKPELTRRLLGGCIATLQTQMNQRRTATGGPRMLSPAA
;
A
#
# COMPACT_ATOMS: atom_id res chain seq x y z
N MET A 1 -2.25 20.97 -8.46
CA MET A 1 -3.54 20.27 -8.66
C MET A 1 -3.24 18.85 -9.10
N ILE A 2 -3.31 17.87 -8.21
CA ILE A 2 -2.99 16.46 -8.54
C ILE A 2 -4.29 15.76 -8.94
N ILE A 3 -4.43 15.48 -10.23
CA ILE A 3 -5.55 14.74 -10.83
C ILE A 3 -5.26 13.25 -10.62
N ILE A 4 -5.98 12.60 -9.69
CA ILE A 4 -5.90 11.15 -9.51
C ILE A 4 -6.74 10.52 -10.65
N ILE A 5 -6.05 9.97 -11.66
CA ILE A 5 -6.70 9.27 -12.77
C ILE A 5 -6.95 7.82 -12.36
N LEU A 6 -8.22 7.48 -12.25
CA LEU A 6 -8.77 6.13 -12.29
C LEU A 6 -8.33 5.41 -13.56
N ASN A 7 -7.39 4.47 -13.45
CA ASN A 7 -7.16 3.45 -14.50
C ASN A 7 -7.42 2.04 -13.96
N GLY A 8 -8.30 1.90 -12.96
CA GLY A 8 -8.72 0.61 -12.42
C GLY A 8 -10.02 0.14 -13.07
N SER A 9 -9.95 -0.44 -14.27
CA SER A 9 -11.05 -1.27 -14.74
C SER A 9 -11.13 -2.49 -13.82
N LEU A 10 -12.25 -2.68 -13.12
CA LEU A 10 -12.51 -3.84 -12.25
C LEU A 10 -12.83 -5.12 -13.04
N THR A 11 -12.37 -5.21 -14.30
CA THR A 11 -12.57 -6.35 -15.18
C THR A 11 -11.43 -7.34 -14.97
N GLY A 12 -11.79 -8.54 -14.52
CA GLY A 12 -10.87 -9.60 -14.13
C GLY A 12 -9.92 -10.00 -15.25
N ASP A 13 -8.64 -9.80 -15.00
CA ASP A 13 -7.57 -10.55 -15.62
C ASP A 13 -6.69 -11.12 -14.50
N ASP A 14 -6.38 -12.42 -14.58
CA ASP A 14 -5.96 -13.28 -13.47
C ASP A 14 -4.49 -13.09 -13.02
N THR A 15 -3.80 -12.08 -13.56
CA THR A 15 -2.37 -11.82 -13.26
C THR A 15 -2.06 -10.40 -12.80
N MET A 16 -3.01 -9.47 -12.82
CA MET A 16 -2.72 -8.09 -12.43
C MET A 16 -2.97 -7.84 -10.93
N HIS A 17 -1.91 -7.47 -10.22
CA HIS A 17 -1.99 -6.78 -8.93
C HIS A 17 -3.00 -5.63 -9.05
N LEU A 18 -3.88 -5.46 -8.06
CA LEU A 18 -4.83 -4.34 -8.07
C LEU A 18 -4.04 -3.04 -8.13
N ARG A 19 -4.19 -2.32 -9.24
CA ARG A 19 -3.53 -1.03 -9.45
C ARG A 19 -4.52 0.12 -9.29
N PHE A 20 -4.26 0.98 -8.32
CA PHE A 20 -5.05 2.15 -7.99
C PHE A 20 -4.41 3.43 -8.50
N LEU A 21 -3.07 3.52 -8.51
CA LEU A 21 -2.35 4.62 -9.14
C LEU A 21 -2.05 4.29 -10.60
N CYS A 22 -2.12 5.31 -11.46
CA CYS A 22 -1.61 5.17 -12.82
C CYS A 22 -0.08 5.11 -12.83
N HIS A 23 0.49 4.60 -13.93
CA HIS A 23 1.94 4.41 -14.06
C HIS A 23 2.75 5.67 -13.73
N SER A 24 2.35 6.82 -14.26
CA SER A 24 3.06 8.09 -14.02
C SER A 24 3.06 8.51 -12.55
N HIS A 25 1.93 8.36 -11.85
CA HIS A 25 1.87 8.68 -10.42
C HIS A 25 2.72 7.72 -9.59
N ARG A 26 2.71 6.43 -9.95
CA ARG A 26 3.55 5.43 -9.31
C ARG A 26 5.03 5.76 -9.46
N SER A 27 5.50 6.05 -10.68
CA SER A 27 6.89 6.44 -10.92
C SER A 27 7.31 7.68 -10.12
N LEU A 28 6.40 8.64 -9.92
CA LEU A 28 6.70 9.85 -9.15
C LEU A 28 6.91 9.57 -7.65
N ILE A 29 6.13 8.65 -7.06
CA ILE A 29 6.24 8.32 -5.63
C ILE A 29 7.39 7.34 -5.36
N GLU A 30 7.74 6.49 -6.32
CA GLU A 30 8.91 5.60 -6.24
C GLU A 30 10.21 6.41 -6.15
N GLN A 31 10.26 7.59 -6.77
CA GLN A 31 11.43 8.47 -6.75
C GLN A 31 11.63 9.27 -5.45
N SER A 32 10.63 9.35 -4.55
CA SER A 32 10.70 10.26 -3.41
C SER A 32 9.79 9.83 -2.26
N SER A 33 10.39 9.59 -1.08
CA SER A 33 9.65 9.24 0.14
C SER A 33 8.67 10.34 0.56
N SER A 34 9.05 11.62 0.43
CA SER A 34 8.16 12.73 0.76
C SER A 34 6.95 12.83 -0.18
N ARG A 35 7.13 12.53 -1.47
CA ARG A 35 6.00 12.45 -2.42
C ARG A 35 5.09 11.27 -2.11
N ALA A 36 5.66 10.10 -1.81
CA ALA A 36 4.90 8.92 -1.41
C ALA A 36 4.08 9.21 -0.15
N LEU A 37 4.67 9.86 0.86
CA LEU A 37 3.98 10.28 2.07
C LEU A 37 2.85 11.28 1.79
N GLY A 38 3.10 12.28 0.94
CA GLY A 38 2.07 13.24 0.54
C GLY A 38 0.89 12.59 -0.20
N VAL A 39 1.15 11.60 -1.06
CA VAL A 39 0.10 10.85 -1.75
C VAL A 39 -0.67 9.97 -0.78
N TRP A 40 0.01 9.32 0.18
CA TRP A 40 -0.63 8.52 1.21
C TRP A 40 -1.63 9.37 2.01
N ASP A 41 -1.18 10.50 2.56
CA ASP A 41 -1.99 11.36 3.42
C ASP A 41 -3.20 11.94 2.66
N LEU A 42 -2.96 12.52 1.48
CA LEU A 42 -4.04 13.09 0.66
C LEU A 42 -5.09 12.04 0.25
N SER A 43 -4.64 10.84 -0.11
CA SER A 43 -5.53 9.78 -0.56
C SER A 43 -6.32 9.17 0.60
N GLN A 44 -5.71 9.04 1.78
CA GLN A 44 -6.37 8.59 3.00
C GLN A 44 -7.48 9.58 3.41
N GLN A 45 -7.20 10.88 3.41
CA GLN A 45 -8.19 11.91 3.72
C GLN A 45 -9.35 11.91 2.71
N LYS A 46 -9.05 11.80 1.41
CA LYS A 46 -10.08 11.67 0.36
C LYS A 46 -10.96 10.43 0.56
N ALA A 47 -10.37 9.29 0.91
CA ALA A 47 -11.10 8.05 1.13
C ALA A 47 -12.13 8.20 2.26
N LEU A 48 -11.71 8.79 3.39
CA LEU A 48 -12.59 9.06 4.52
C LEU A 48 -13.70 10.05 4.16
N LEU A 49 -13.38 11.11 3.42
CA LEU A 49 -14.36 12.09 2.96
C LEU A 49 -15.41 11.46 2.04
N PHE A 50 -15.00 10.67 1.05
CA PHE A 50 -15.91 9.97 0.15
C PHE A 50 -16.76 8.93 0.88
N GLN A 51 -16.19 8.25 1.88
CA GLN A 51 -16.95 7.34 2.72
C GLN A 51 -18.05 8.06 3.49
N GLN A 52 -17.75 9.21 4.10
CA GLN A 52 -18.73 10.03 4.82
C GLN A 52 -19.85 10.55 3.90
N ARG A 53 -19.52 10.82 2.63
CA ARG A 53 -20.47 11.27 1.61
C ARG A 53 -21.31 10.15 0.99
N GLY A 54 -21.08 8.89 1.35
CA GLY A 54 -21.77 7.75 0.74
C GLY A 54 -21.34 7.51 -0.72
N GLU A 55 -20.10 7.83 -1.07
CA GLU A 55 -19.51 7.63 -2.40
C GLU A 55 -18.51 6.44 -2.38
N PRO A 56 -18.97 5.18 -2.21
CA PRO A 56 -18.10 4.05 -1.87
C PRO A 56 -17.08 3.71 -2.94
N GLU A 57 -17.40 3.87 -4.22
CA GLU A 57 -16.47 3.59 -5.32
C GLU A 57 -15.28 4.57 -5.31
N LYS A 58 -15.56 5.87 -5.13
CA LYS A 58 -14.50 6.88 -4.99
C LYS A 58 -13.69 6.68 -3.70
N ALA A 59 -14.36 6.26 -2.62
CA ALA A 59 -13.68 5.93 -1.37
C ALA A 59 -12.68 4.77 -1.54
N ILE A 60 -13.06 3.70 -2.25
CA ILE A 60 -12.18 2.56 -2.53
C ILE A 60 -10.96 2.97 -3.32
N VAL A 61 -11.17 3.80 -4.34
CA VAL A 61 -10.10 4.26 -5.23
C VAL A 61 -9.09 5.11 -4.47
N ALA A 62 -9.59 6.04 -3.65
CA ALA A 62 -8.73 6.84 -2.80
C ALA A 62 -8.01 5.98 -1.73
N ALA A 63 -8.70 5.02 -1.11
CA ALA A 63 -8.09 4.13 -0.12
C ALA A 63 -7.00 3.23 -0.74
N GLY A 64 -7.24 2.72 -1.94
CA GLY A 64 -6.25 1.93 -2.67
C GLY A 64 -5.06 2.76 -3.14
N GLY A 65 -5.27 4.02 -3.52
CA GLY A 65 -4.16 4.96 -3.79
C GLY A 65 -3.30 5.23 -2.56
N ALA A 66 -3.92 5.33 -1.38
CA ALA A 66 -3.19 5.40 -0.11
C ALA A 66 -2.41 4.10 0.15
N LEU A 67 -3.03 2.94 -0.08
CA LEU A 67 -2.40 1.63 0.11
C LEU A 67 -1.14 1.46 -0.75
N GLU A 68 -1.20 1.80 -2.04
CA GLU A 68 -0.02 1.72 -2.91
C GLU A 68 1.09 2.68 -2.49
N ALA A 69 0.73 3.89 -2.07
CA ALA A 69 1.72 4.84 -1.57
C ALA A 69 2.40 4.35 -0.28
N ALA A 70 1.64 3.72 0.63
CA ALA A 70 2.18 3.09 1.81
C ALA A 70 3.05 1.86 1.48
N GLU A 71 2.68 1.07 0.48
CA GLU A 71 3.49 -0.07 0.03
C GLU A 71 4.83 0.43 -0.53
N VAL A 72 4.85 1.50 -1.31
CA VAL A 72 6.08 2.12 -1.82
C VAL A 72 6.94 2.66 -0.68
N LEU A 73 6.35 3.35 0.30
CA LEU A 73 7.06 3.79 1.50
C LEU A 73 7.71 2.62 2.22
N LEU A 74 6.97 1.53 2.41
CA LEU A 74 7.41 0.36 3.15
C LEU A 74 8.49 -0.44 2.41
N THR A 75 8.39 -0.55 1.07
CA THR A 75 9.24 -1.44 0.26
C THR A 75 10.46 -0.77 -0.35
N LEU A 76 10.36 0.49 -0.77
CA LEU A 76 11.43 1.18 -1.49
C LEU A 76 12.17 2.20 -0.63
N HIS A 77 11.46 2.87 0.28
CA HIS A 77 12.05 3.93 1.09
C HIS A 77 12.45 3.42 2.48
N GLY A 78 11.60 2.61 3.13
CA GLY A 78 11.88 1.88 4.37
C GLY A 78 12.36 2.73 5.55
N GLN A 79 12.16 4.05 5.51
CA GLN A 79 12.87 5.00 6.39
C GLN A 79 12.30 5.02 7.81
N ALA A 80 11.01 4.74 7.99
CA ALA A 80 10.32 4.81 9.27
C ALA A 80 9.56 3.52 9.56
N ALA A 81 10.30 2.43 9.72
CA ALA A 81 9.85 1.05 9.83
C ALA A 81 8.51 0.81 10.58
N ALA A 82 8.29 1.43 11.74
CA ALA A 82 7.04 1.28 12.49
C ALA A 82 5.88 2.13 11.92
N ALA A 83 6.17 3.38 11.56
CA ALA A 83 5.18 4.29 10.98
C ALA A 83 4.73 3.83 9.59
N ASP A 84 5.66 3.37 8.75
CA ASP A 84 5.36 2.87 7.40
C ASP A 84 4.53 1.59 7.44
N LEU A 85 4.76 0.72 8.43
CA LEU A 85 3.89 -0.43 8.69
C LEU A 85 2.48 0.01 9.08
N SER A 86 2.34 0.97 10.01
CA SER A 86 1.02 1.49 10.41
C SER A 86 0.27 2.08 9.21
N ARG A 87 0.95 2.92 8.42
CA ARG A 87 0.38 3.52 7.20
C ARG A 87 -0.15 2.47 6.23
N PHE A 88 0.60 1.39 6.05
CA PHE A 88 0.22 0.28 5.20
C PHE A 88 -0.98 -0.48 5.77
N THR A 89 -0.94 -0.85 7.05
CA THR A 89 -2.04 -1.60 7.68
C THR A 89 -3.33 -0.78 7.72
N ASP A 90 -3.25 0.51 8.02
CA ASP A 90 -4.42 1.39 8.10
C ASP A 90 -5.09 1.55 6.74
N ALA A 91 -4.30 1.75 5.68
CA ALA A 91 -4.81 1.85 4.31
C ALA A 91 -5.37 0.50 3.80
N ALA A 92 -4.73 -0.62 4.14
CA ALA A 92 -5.20 -1.96 3.80
C ALA A 92 -6.55 -2.26 4.47
N CYS A 93 -6.66 -2.02 5.78
CA CYS A 93 -7.90 -2.22 6.53
C CYS A 93 -9.03 -1.35 6.00
N LEU A 94 -8.77 -0.08 5.67
CA LEU A 94 -9.76 0.81 5.08
C LEU A 94 -10.26 0.27 3.74
N THR A 95 -9.35 -0.10 2.84
CA THR A 95 -9.68 -0.59 1.50
C THR A 95 -10.48 -1.90 1.57
N LEU A 96 -10.05 -2.86 2.40
CA LEU A 96 -10.75 -4.13 2.61
C LEU A 96 -12.15 -3.92 3.19
N ARG A 97 -12.31 -2.99 4.15
CA ARG A 97 -13.61 -2.67 4.74
C ARG A 97 -14.57 -2.11 3.69
N LEU A 98 -14.09 -1.22 2.82
CA LEU A 98 -14.89 -0.62 1.76
C LEU A 98 -15.28 -1.65 0.67
N LEU A 99 -14.33 -2.50 0.25
CA LEU A 99 -14.60 -3.60 -0.70
C LEU A 99 -15.61 -4.62 -0.16
N ARG A 100 -15.50 -4.94 1.14
CA ARG A 100 -16.49 -5.79 1.83
C ARG A 100 -17.87 -5.14 1.83
N GLY A 101 -17.95 -3.83 2.02
CA GLY A 101 -19.20 -3.05 1.93
C GLY A 101 -19.87 -3.16 0.55
N LEU A 102 -19.08 -3.23 -0.53
CA LEU A 102 -19.58 -3.41 -1.90
C LEU A 102 -19.83 -4.88 -2.31
N ARG A 103 -19.70 -5.84 -1.37
CA ARG A 103 -19.85 -7.28 -1.64
C ARG A 103 -19.01 -7.74 -2.84
N LYS A 104 -17.74 -7.33 -2.89
CA LYS A 104 -16.75 -7.78 -3.89
C LYS A 104 -15.80 -8.81 -3.26
N PRO A 105 -16.22 -10.08 -3.02
CA PRO A 105 -15.45 -11.06 -2.27
C PRO A 105 -14.12 -11.43 -2.95
N GLU A 106 -14.11 -11.59 -4.28
CA GLU A 106 -12.87 -11.94 -5.00
C GLU A 106 -11.81 -10.84 -4.90
N LEU A 107 -12.22 -9.57 -5.05
CA LEU A 107 -11.30 -8.45 -4.88
C LEU A 107 -10.79 -8.35 -3.44
N THR A 108 -11.66 -8.57 -2.47
CA THR A 108 -11.30 -8.59 -1.05
C THR A 108 -10.28 -9.69 -0.76
N ARG A 109 -10.49 -10.90 -1.29
CA ARG A 109 -9.59 -12.04 -1.12
C ARG A 109 -8.22 -11.80 -1.77
N ARG A 110 -8.21 -11.30 -3.01
CA ARG A 110 -6.98 -10.94 -3.74
C ARG A 110 -6.18 -9.88 -3.00
N LEU A 111 -6.85 -8.81 -2.56
CA LEU A 111 -6.21 -7.72 -1.83
C LEU A 111 -5.63 -8.20 -0.49
N LEU A 112 -6.39 -9.00 0.26
CA LEU A 112 -5.95 -9.56 1.53
C LEU A 112 -4.70 -10.44 1.35
N GLY A 113 -4.71 -11.33 0.35
CA GLY A 113 -3.57 -12.17 0.02
C GLY A 113 -2.32 -11.35 -0.33
N GLY A 114 -2.48 -10.30 -1.13
CA GLY A 114 -1.39 -9.36 -1.45
C GLY A 114 -0.84 -8.66 -0.20
N CYS A 115 -1.72 -8.15 0.68
CA CYS A 115 -1.30 -7.48 1.91
C CYS A 115 -0.51 -8.43 2.84
N ILE A 116 -0.96 -9.67 2.98
CA ILE A 116 -0.26 -10.69 3.78
C ILE A 116 1.13 -10.97 3.20
N ALA A 117 1.24 -11.14 1.88
CA ALA A 117 2.52 -11.39 1.22
C ALA A 117 3.51 -10.23 1.41
N THR A 118 3.06 -8.97 1.29
CA THR A 118 3.88 -7.78 1.54
C THR A 118 4.37 -7.74 2.98
N LEU A 119 3.49 -7.99 3.96
CA LEU A 119 3.87 -8.03 5.38
C LEU A 119 4.84 -9.17 5.70
N GLN A 120 4.62 -10.37 5.16
CA GLN A 120 5.52 -11.51 5.33
C GLN A 120 6.92 -11.21 4.77
N THR A 121 6.99 -10.56 3.61
CA THR A 121 8.27 -10.13 3.00
C THR A 121 9.02 -9.19 3.94
N GLN A 122 8.33 -8.19 4.50
CA GLN A 122 8.91 -7.22 5.43
C GLN A 122 9.37 -7.87 6.75
N MET A 123 8.58 -8.81 7.28
CA MET A 123 8.97 -9.58 8.48
C MET A 123 10.23 -10.40 8.22
N ASN A 124 10.34 -11.05 7.06
CA ASN A 124 11.51 -11.84 6.70
C ASN A 124 12.76 -10.97 6.50
N GLN A 125 12.64 -9.82 5.85
CA GLN A 125 13.74 -8.87 5.66
C GLN A 125 14.29 -8.32 6.99
N ARG A 126 13.41 -8.09 7.98
CA ARG A 126 13.86 -7.64 9.32
C ARG A 126 14.56 -8.76 10.09
N ARG A 127 14.11 -10.00 9.96
CA ARG A 127 14.77 -11.17 10.59
C ARG A 127 16.18 -11.39 10.06
N THR A 128 16.38 -11.26 8.74
CA THR A 128 17.71 -11.40 8.13
C THR A 128 18.64 -10.23 8.46
N ALA A 129 18.11 -9.01 8.56
CA ALA A 129 18.89 -7.83 8.97
C ALA A 129 19.43 -7.93 10.41
N THR A 130 18.70 -8.59 11.32
CA THR A 130 19.16 -8.85 12.69
C THR A 130 20.05 -10.11 12.84
N GLY A 131 20.29 -10.85 11.76
CA GLY A 131 21.00 -12.12 11.73
C GLY A 131 22.37 -12.09 11.03
N GLY A 132 23.11 -10.97 11.11
CA GLY A 132 24.46 -10.89 10.55
C GLY A 132 25.46 -11.80 11.32
N PRO A 133 26.34 -12.56 10.64
CA PRO A 133 27.32 -13.40 11.31
C PRO A 133 28.34 -12.54 12.08
N ARG A 134 28.45 -12.76 13.39
CA ARG A 134 29.66 -12.41 14.15
C ARG A 134 30.79 -13.30 13.61
N MET A 135 31.49 -12.84 12.57
CA MET A 135 32.83 -13.35 12.29
C MET A 135 33.73 -12.89 13.43
N LEU A 136 33.89 -13.79 14.39
CA LEU A 136 35.03 -13.79 15.31
C LEU A 136 36.29 -13.71 14.45
N SER A 137 37.00 -12.59 14.57
CA SER A 137 38.39 -12.49 14.16
C SER A 137 39.17 -13.44 15.08
N PRO A 138 39.85 -14.48 14.58
CA PRO A 138 40.78 -15.21 15.41
C PRO A 138 42.03 -14.33 15.54
N ALA A 139 42.22 -13.77 16.73
CA ALA A 139 43.51 -13.31 17.18
C ALA A 139 44.37 -14.54 17.51
N ALA A 140 45.44 -14.73 16.74
CA ALA A 140 46.76 -15.28 17.09
C ALA A 140 47.42 -15.90 15.84
#